data_AF-R2S646-F1
#
_entry.id   AF-R2S646-F1
#
_cell.length_a   1.000
_cell.length_b   1.000
_cell.length_c   1.000
_cell.angle_alpha   90.00
_cell.angle_beta   90.00
_cell.angle_gamma   90.00
#
_symmetry.space_group_name_H-M   'P 1'
#
loop_
_entity.id
_entity.type
_entity.pdbx_description
1 polymer ?
#
loop_
_entity_poly.entity_id
_entity_poly.type
_entity_poly.pdbx_seq_one_letter_code
_entity_poly.pdbx_strand_id
1 'polypeptide(L)'
;MKFDSEKIKKTTFPVASFSGYRKYDVDDFLHYVAKDYRRFEQDKEDLKEDIEMITERQKKQEDEFSKERSRYVIELHEQKKRMEVLEERLKQVSLEKEQEAAKKSSSTFQEAILISQETALEIERSAEREGAKIIEEAHVERGRIIKEAKEEQATILKEAEARRNALQLQARNALNEAEQRKQEVDAYCQEELRKLEQEKEVMLQQAKHELSLLAEEMAQTKQEIEAAKREEINFRDTLIYDYKEALAKVNDVKWQNWQQTFEDKLHQIQA
;
A
#
# COMPACT_ATOMS: atom_id res chain seq x y z
N MET A 1 -20.08 -16.10 2.68
CA MET A 1 -19.39 -15.38 3.77
C MET A 1 -20.40 -15.03 4.86
N LYS A 2 -19.98 -14.87 6.12
CA LYS A 2 -20.89 -14.55 7.26
C LYS A 2 -21.22 -13.05 7.37
N PHE A 3 -20.44 -12.20 6.71
CA PHE A 3 -20.59 -10.75 6.65
C PHE A 3 -20.38 -10.27 5.21
N ASP A 4 -21.01 -9.13 4.91
CA ASP A 4 -20.93 -8.37 3.65
C ASP A 4 -20.35 -7.00 4.02
N SER A 5 -19.60 -6.38 3.10
CA SER A 5 -19.06 -5.02 3.26
C SER A 5 -20.11 -4.02 3.76
N GLU A 6 -21.36 -4.10 3.27
CA GLU A 6 -22.46 -3.23 3.70
C GLU A 6 -22.94 -3.52 5.12
N LYS A 7 -22.86 -4.79 5.54
CA LYS A 7 -23.17 -5.20 6.90
C LYS A 7 -22.11 -4.73 7.89
N ILE A 8 -20.83 -4.74 7.49
CA ILE A 8 -19.71 -4.27 8.33
C ILE A 8 -19.84 -2.76 8.58
N LYS A 9 -20.13 -1.96 7.53
CA LYS A 9 -20.33 -0.51 7.67
C LYS A 9 -21.49 -0.11 8.60
N LYS A 10 -22.54 -0.94 8.65
CA LYS A 10 -23.74 -0.69 9.47
C LYS A 10 -23.66 -1.30 10.86
N THR A 11 -22.58 -1.99 11.20
CA THR A 11 -22.43 -2.65 12.50
C THR A 11 -22.10 -1.59 13.56
N THR A 12 -22.93 -1.50 14.59
CA THR A 12 -22.71 -0.62 15.74
C THR A 12 -22.59 -1.43 17.02
N PHE A 13 -21.68 -1.05 17.90
CA PHE A 13 -21.43 -1.74 19.16
C PHE A 13 -21.93 -0.90 20.35
N PRO A 14 -22.45 -1.55 21.43
CA PRO A 14 -22.77 -0.86 22.66
C PRO A 14 -21.51 -0.30 23.32
N VAL A 15 -21.57 0.91 23.85
CA VAL A 15 -20.43 1.58 24.50
C VAL A 15 -20.29 1.07 25.94
N ALA A 16 -19.17 0.43 26.26
CA ALA A 16 -18.87 -0.03 27.62
C ALA A 16 -18.33 1.13 28.48
N SER A 17 -18.90 1.34 29.67
CA SER A 17 -18.61 2.52 30.51
C SER A 17 -17.28 2.50 31.25
N PHE A 18 -16.58 1.37 31.34
CA PHE A 18 -15.40 1.22 32.22
C PHE A 18 -14.11 0.72 31.54
N SER A 19 -14.20 -0.07 30.46
CA SER A 19 -13.05 -0.55 29.70
C SER A 19 -13.51 -1.10 28.36
N GLY A 20 -13.31 -0.33 27.29
CA GLY A 20 -13.67 -0.72 25.93
C GLY A 20 -12.76 -0.05 24.92
N TYR A 21 -12.71 -0.60 23.71
CA TYR A 21 -12.01 0.04 22.60
C TYR A 21 -12.64 1.39 22.27
N ARG A 22 -11.81 2.36 21.90
CA ARG A 22 -12.29 3.69 21.51
C ARG A 22 -13.12 3.55 20.25
N LYS A 23 -14.32 4.13 20.26
CA LYS A 23 -15.26 4.07 19.14
C LYS A 23 -14.61 4.51 17.83
N TYR A 24 -13.86 5.61 17.85
CA TYR A 24 -13.18 6.13 16.65
C TYR A 24 -12.20 5.12 16.04
N ASP A 25 -11.35 4.50 16.86
CA ASP A 25 -10.35 3.54 16.39
C ASP A 25 -11.01 2.27 15.81
N VAL A 26 -12.14 1.85 16.39
CA VAL A 26 -12.93 0.71 15.90
C VAL A 26 -13.64 1.07 14.59
N ASP A 27 -14.25 2.25 14.51
CA ASP A 27 -14.96 2.72 13.31
C ASP A 27 -13.98 2.90 12.13
N ASP A 28 -12.79 3.45 12.37
CA ASP A 28 -11.73 3.60 11.36
C ASP A 28 -11.21 2.22 10.89
N PHE A 29 -10.95 1.31 11.83
CA PHE A 29 -10.56 -0.06 11.48
C PHE A 29 -11.64 -0.77 10.65
N LEU A 30 -12.90 -0.68 11.04
CA LEU A 30 -14.01 -1.30 10.31
C LEU A 30 -14.24 -0.68 8.92
N HIS A 31 -13.88 0.59 8.73
CA HIS A 31 -13.88 1.22 7.41
C HIS A 31 -12.90 0.53 6.46
N TYR A 32 -11.65 0.30 6.90
CA TYR A 32 -10.66 -0.41 6.09
C TYR A 32 -11.06 -1.87 5.86
N VAL A 33 -11.57 -2.56 6.89
CA VAL A 33 -12.06 -3.94 6.74
C VAL A 33 -13.20 -4.02 5.73
N ALA A 34 -14.16 -3.08 5.75
CA ALA A 34 -15.24 -3.04 4.77
C ALA A 34 -14.73 -2.79 3.35
N LYS A 35 -13.70 -1.95 3.18
CA LYS A 35 -13.06 -1.69 1.89
C LYS A 35 -12.37 -2.96 1.35
N ASP A 36 -11.63 -3.67 2.21
CA ASP A 36 -10.95 -4.90 1.84
C ASP A 36 -11.95 -6.02 1.51
N TYR A 37 -13.04 -6.13 2.27
CA TYR A 37 -14.12 -7.08 1.95
C TYR A 37 -14.73 -6.82 0.57
N ARG A 38 -15.01 -5.55 0.24
CA ARG A 38 -15.53 -5.19 -1.09
C ARG A 38 -14.55 -5.56 -2.19
N ARG A 39 -13.26 -5.32 -1.97
CA ARG A 39 -12.20 -5.70 -2.92
C ARG A 39 -12.15 -7.22 -3.10
N PHE A 40 -12.19 -7.99 -2.02
CA PHE A 40 -12.20 -9.45 -2.12
C PHE A 40 -13.46 -10.01 -2.80
N GLU A 41 -14.60 -9.35 -2.65
CA GLU A 41 -15.82 -9.71 -3.37
C GLU A 41 -15.66 -9.47 -4.88
N GLN A 42 -15.09 -8.33 -5.27
CA GLN A 42 -14.78 -8.02 -6.67
C GLN A 42 -13.76 -9.00 -7.26
N ASP A 43 -12.61 -9.19 -6.60
CA ASP A 43 -11.56 -10.12 -7.04
C ASP A 43 -12.13 -11.55 -7.19
N LYS A 44 -13.08 -11.94 -6.34
CA LYS A 44 -13.74 -13.26 -6.43
C LYS A 44 -14.69 -13.36 -7.62
N GLU A 45 -15.39 -12.28 -7.97
CA GLU A 45 -16.25 -12.24 -9.16
C GLU A 45 -15.40 -12.28 -10.43
N ASP A 46 -14.35 -11.47 -10.50
CA ASP A 46 -13.40 -11.46 -11.62
C ASP A 46 -12.73 -12.84 -11.80
N LEU A 47 -12.26 -13.46 -10.72
CA LEU A 47 -11.68 -14.81 -10.76
C LEU A 47 -12.68 -15.89 -11.21
N LYS A 48 -13.97 -15.73 -10.91
CA LYS A 48 -14.99 -16.66 -11.40
C LYS A 48 -15.20 -16.53 -12.91
N GLU A 49 -15.23 -15.30 -13.41
CA GLU A 49 -15.36 -15.03 -14.85
C GLU A 49 -14.14 -15.57 -15.61
N ASP A 50 -12.93 -15.38 -15.08
CA ASP A 50 -11.70 -15.95 -15.64
C ASP A 50 -11.72 -17.49 -15.67
N ILE A 51 -12.17 -18.12 -14.58
CA ILE A 51 -12.32 -19.58 -14.53
C ILE A 51 -13.31 -20.06 -15.59
N GLU A 52 -14.44 -19.37 -15.76
CA GLU A 52 -15.46 -19.72 -16.75
C GLU A 52 -14.91 -19.61 -18.18
N MET A 53 -14.24 -18.49 -18.51
CA MET A 53 -13.58 -18.31 -19.81
C MET A 53 -12.52 -19.38 -20.11
N ILE A 54 -11.66 -19.69 -19.13
CA ILE A 54 -10.61 -20.70 -19.29
C ILE A 54 -11.23 -22.07 -19.51
N THR A 55 -12.28 -22.40 -18.74
CA THR A 55 -12.99 -23.68 -18.86
C THR A 55 -13.65 -23.83 -20.23
N GLU A 56 -14.29 -22.77 -20.75
CA GLU A 56 -14.84 -22.79 -22.11
C GLU A 56 -13.78 -22.97 -23.18
N ARG A 57 -12.63 -22.31 -23.02
CA ARG A 57 -11.51 -22.43 -23.97
C ARG A 57 -10.93 -23.85 -23.97
N GLN A 58 -10.77 -24.45 -22.79
CA GLN A 58 -10.33 -25.85 -22.66
C GLN A 58 -11.30 -26.80 -23.34
N LYS A 59 -12.61 -26.63 -23.10
CA LYS A 59 -13.65 -27.45 -23.73
C LYS A 59 -13.62 -27.34 -25.26
N LYS A 60 -13.46 -26.13 -25.81
CA LYS A 60 -13.32 -25.93 -27.27
C LYS A 60 -12.09 -26.63 -27.83
N GLN A 61 -10.95 -26.54 -27.14
CA GLN A 61 -9.73 -27.26 -27.55
C GLN A 61 -9.91 -28.78 -27.49
N GLU A 62 -10.55 -29.30 -26.45
CA GLU A 62 -10.85 -30.74 -26.35
C GLU A 62 -11.76 -31.22 -27.49
N ASP A 63 -12.78 -30.45 -27.85
CA ASP A 63 -13.66 -30.74 -28.98
C ASP A 63 -12.91 -30.71 -30.33
N GLU A 64 -11.99 -29.76 -30.52
CA GLU A 64 -11.13 -29.68 -31.70
C GLU A 64 -10.21 -30.90 -31.79
N PHE A 65 -9.51 -31.25 -30.70
CA PHE A 65 -8.66 -32.44 -30.65
C PHE A 65 -9.45 -33.73 -30.86
N SER A 66 -10.68 -33.82 -30.35
CA SER A 66 -11.56 -34.97 -30.55
C SER A 66 -11.95 -35.15 -32.03
N LYS A 67 -12.28 -34.04 -32.71
CA LYS A 67 -12.56 -34.03 -34.15
C LYS A 67 -11.33 -34.41 -34.97
N GLU A 68 -10.17 -33.89 -34.60
CA GLU A 68 -8.91 -34.16 -35.28
C GLU A 68 -8.48 -35.64 -35.13
N ARG A 69 -8.56 -36.20 -33.90
CA ARG A 69 -8.35 -37.64 -33.67
C ARG A 69 -9.28 -38.49 -34.52
N SER A 70 -10.56 -38.11 -34.60
CA SER A 70 -11.54 -38.84 -35.42
C SER A 70 -11.17 -38.83 -36.91
N ARG A 71 -10.67 -37.70 -37.42
CA ARG A 71 -10.17 -37.60 -38.81
C ARG A 71 -8.94 -38.49 -39.03
N TYR A 72 -7.96 -38.44 -38.13
CA TYR A 72 -6.76 -39.28 -38.23
C TYR A 72 -7.10 -40.77 -38.22
N VAL A 73 -8.08 -41.20 -37.41
CA VAL A 73 -8.52 -42.60 -37.38
C VAL A 73 -9.12 -43.04 -38.71
N ILE A 74 -9.93 -42.19 -39.35
CA ILE A 74 -10.51 -42.46 -40.68
C ILE A 74 -9.39 -42.58 -41.72
N GLU A 75 -8.46 -41.62 -41.73
CA GLU A 75 -7.35 -41.60 -42.68
C GLU A 75 -6.42 -42.82 -42.53
N LEU A 76 -6.12 -43.22 -41.29
CA LEU A 76 -5.37 -44.45 -40.98
C LEU A 76 -6.08 -45.69 -41.53
N HIS A 77 -7.40 -45.76 -41.37
CA HIS A 77 -8.18 -46.90 -41.87
C HIS A 77 -8.16 -46.96 -43.41
N GLU A 78 -8.30 -45.82 -44.08
CA GLU A 78 -8.20 -45.74 -45.54
C GLU A 78 -6.81 -46.11 -46.05
N GLN A 79 -5.75 -45.62 -45.42
CA GLN A 79 -4.38 -45.96 -45.80
C GLN A 79 -4.10 -47.44 -45.59
N LYS A 80 -4.54 -48.02 -44.48
CA LYS A 80 -4.41 -49.45 -44.22
C LYS A 80 -5.11 -50.29 -45.31
N LYS A 81 -6.32 -49.90 -45.70
CA LYS A 81 -7.04 -50.57 -46.80
C LYS A 81 -6.30 -50.47 -48.13
N ARG A 82 -5.69 -49.31 -48.43
CA ARG A 82 -4.85 -49.14 -49.63
C ARG A 82 -3.61 -50.04 -49.58
N MET A 83 -2.96 -50.15 -48.42
CA MET A 83 -1.84 -51.06 -48.23
C MET A 83 -2.25 -52.52 -48.47
N GLU A 84 -3.35 -52.98 -47.89
CA GLU A 84 -3.85 -54.35 -48.09
C GLU A 84 -4.10 -54.66 -49.58
N VAL A 85 -4.71 -53.74 -50.32
CA VAL A 85 -4.93 -53.90 -51.77
C VAL A 85 -3.61 -53.93 -52.55
N LEU A 86 -2.64 -53.09 -52.18
CA LEU A 86 -1.33 -53.09 -52.82
C LEU A 86 -0.56 -54.38 -52.52
N GLU A 87 -0.63 -54.90 -51.29
CA GLU A 87 -0.03 -56.18 -50.91
C GLU A 87 -0.65 -57.35 -51.68
N GLU A 88 -1.97 -57.37 -51.86
CA GLU A 88 -2.65 -58.38 -52.70
C GLU A 88 -2.22 -58.29 -54.15
N ARG A 89 -2.14 -57.08 -54.71
CA ARG A 89 -1.69 -56.87 -56.09
C ARG A 89 -0.24 -57.29 -56.28
N LEU A 90 0.61 -57.04 -55.28
CA LEU A 90 2.01 -57.44 -55.29
C LEU A 90 2.16 -58.97 -55.26
N LYS A 91 1.34 -59.67 -54.47
CA LYS A 91 1.25 -61.14 -54.45
C LYS A 91 0.76 -61.72 -55.78
N GLN A 92 -0.22 -61.09 -56.43
CA GLN A 92 -0.70 -61.52 -57.75
C GLN A 92 0.40 -61.38 -58.81
N VAL A 93 1.09 -60.23 -58.85
CA VAL A 93 2.20 -59.99 -59.78
C VAL A 93 3.36 -60.95 -59.54
N SER A 94 3.68 -61.31 -58.28
CA SER A 94 4.72 -62.31 -58.01
C SER A 94 4.33 -63.71 -58.50
N LEU A 95 3.06 -64.12 -58.32
CA LEU A 95 2.53 -65.39 -58.83
C LEU A 95 2.51 -65.43 -60.37
N GLU A 96 2.15 -64.32 -61.02
CA GLU A 96 2.19 -64.20 -62.48
C GLU A 96 3.62 -64.27 -63.03
N LYS A 97 4.58 -63.60 -62.37
CA LYS A 97 6.00 -63.69 -62.70
C LYS A 97 6.58 -65.10 -62.51
N GLU A 98 6.18 -65.82 -61.46
CA GLU A 98 6.58 -67.23 -61.25
C GLU A 98 6.01 -68.17 -62.34
N GLN A 99 4.78 -67.90 -62.81
CA GLN A 99 4.15 -68.68 -63.90
C GLN A 99 4.71 -68.34 -65.29
N GLU A 100 5.12 -67.09 -65.54
CA GLU A 100 5.81 -66.69 -66.78
C GLU A 100 7.27 -67.16 -66.83
N ALA A 101 7.97 -67.16 -65.69
CA ALA A 101 9.31 -67.72 -65.54
C ALA A 101 9.37 -69.22 -65.85
N ALA A 102 8.31 -69.97 -65.52
CA ALA A 102 8.22 -71.40 -65.81
C ALA A 102 8.04 -71.75 -67.30
N LYS A 103 7.72 -70.78 -68.18
CA LYS A 103 7.43 -71.02 -69.60
C LYS A 103 8.47 -70.51 -70.60
N LYS A 104 9.47 -69.73 -70.19
CA LYS A 104 10.47 -69.16 -71.11
C LYS A 104 11.91 -69.51 -70.72
N SER A 105 12.40 -70.56 -71.39
CA SER A 105 13.80 -70.80 -71.77
C SER A 105 14.89 -70.60 -70.72
N SER A 106 15.49 -71.75 -70.38
CA SER A 106 16.59 -72.02 -69.45
C SER A 106 17.92 -71.26 -69.62
N SER A 107 18.05 -70.25 -70.51
CA SER A 107 19.30 -69.47 -70.62
C SER A 107 19.10 -67.96 -70.48
N THR A 108 18.00 -67.38 -70.98
CA THR A 108 17.68 -65.95 -70.83
C THR A 108 17.14 -65.59 -69.44
N PHE A 109 16.52 -66.55 -68.75
CA PHE A 109 16.01 -66.36 -67.39
C PHE A 109 17.13 -66.19 -66.35
N GLN A 110 18.22 -66.96 -66.46
CA GLN A 110 19.38 -66.82 -65.58
C GLN A 110 20.07 -65.45 -65.78
N GLU A 111 20.17 -64.99 -67.03
CA GLU A 111 20.73 -63.68 -67.35
C GLU A 111 19.85 -62.54 -66.81
N ALA A 112 18.52 -62.65 -66.93
CA ALA A 112 17.58 -61.70 -66.35
C ALA A 112 17.60 -61.70 -64.81
N ILE A 113 17.78 -62.86 -64.16
CA ILE A 113 17.96 -62.94 -62.70
C ILE A 113 19.25 -62.21 -62.29
N LEU A 114 20.36 -62.48 -62.97
CA LEU A 114 21.64 -61.82 -62.70
C LEU A 114 21.52 -60.30 -62.84
N ILE A 115 20.93 -59.81 -63.94
CA ILE A 115 20.70 -58.37 -64.14
C ILE A 115 19.78 -57.79 -63.06
N SER A 116 18.72 -58.51 -62.67
CA SER A 116 17.80 -58.05 -61.62
C SER A 116 18.44 -58.02 -60.23
N GLN A 117 19.33 -58.97 -59.93
CA GLN A 117 20.11 -58.99 -58.69
C GLN A 117 21.15 -57.88 -58.68
N GLU A 118 21.83 -57.65 -59.79
CA GLU A 118 22.83 -56.59 -59.94
C GLU A 118 22.19 -55.20 -59.83
N THR A 119 21.03 -54.99 -60.47
CA THR A 119 20.26 -53.74 -60.33
C THR A 119 19.67 -53.56 -58.92
N ALA A 120 19.21 -54.63 -58.26
CA ALA A 120 18.77 -54.54 -56.87
C ALA A 120 19.91 -54.15 -55.92
N LEU A 121 21.11 -54.72 -56.10
CA LEU A 121 22.31 -54.36 -55.33
C LEU A 121 22.78 -52.94 -55.63
N GLU A 122 22.65 -52.46 -56.87
CA GLU A 122 22.92 -51.06 -57.21
C GLU A 122 21.94 -50.09 -56.54
N ILE A 123 20.64 -50.44 -56.52
CA ILE A 123 19.62 -49.65 -55.84
C ILE A 123 19.88 -49.63 -54.33
N GLU A 124 20.22 -50.76 -53.73
CA GLU A 124 20.58 -50.85 -52.30
C GLU A 124 21.78 -49.95 -51.98
N ARG A 125 22.89 -50.09 -52.73
CA ARG A 125 24.07 -49.23 -52.57
C ARG A 125 23.77 -47.75 -52.81
N SER A 126 22.87 -47.42 -53.74
CA SER A 126 22.47 -46.04 -54.00
C SER A 126 21.65 -45.48 -52.84
N ALA A 127 20.69 -46.25 -52.34
CA ALA A 127 19.86 -45.88 -51.19
C ALA A 127 20.69 -45.72 -49.92
N GLU A 128 21.69 -46.58 -49.68
CA GLU A 128 22.64 -46.44 -48.57
C GLU A 128 23.44 -45.14 -48.67
N ARG A 129 23.95 -44.80 -49.86
CA ARG A 129 24.70 -43.55 -50.07
C ARG A 129 23.82 -42.31 -49.89
N GLU A 130 22.60 -42.32 -50.40
CA GLU A 130 21.65 -41.22 -50.20
C GLU A 130 21.23 -41.11 -48.74
N GLY A 131 20.95 -42.22 -48.06
CA GLY A 131 20.64 -42.24 -46.64
C GLY A 131 21.78 -41.67 -45.79
N ALA A 132 23.03 -42.03 -46.10
CA ALA A 132 24.21 -41.48 -45.43
C ALA A 132 24.33 -39.95 -45.63
N LYS A 133 24.09 -39.45 -46.85
CA LYS A 133 24.09 -38.01 -47.12
C LYS A 133 23.01 -37.26 -46.36
N ILE A 134 21.78 -37.80 -46.30
CA ILE A 134 20.67 -37.18 -45.56
C ILE A 134 21.03 -37.07 -44.07
N ILE A 135 21.64 -38.10 -43.50
CA ILE A 135 22.08 -38.09 -42.09
C ILE A 135 23.17 -37.04 -41.87
N GLU A 136 24.15 -36.95 -42.77
CA GLU A 136 25.22 -35.96 -42.69
C GLU A 136 24.68 -34.53 -42.79
N GLU A 137 23.82 -34.25 -43.76
CA GLU A 137 23.15 -32.96 -43.94
C GLU A 137 22.31 -32.59 -42.70
N ALA A 138 21.55 -33.54 -42.15
CA ALA A 138 20.78 -33.32 -40.94
C ALA A 138 21.67 -33.00 -39.72
N HIS A 139 22.85 -33.62 -39.61
CA HIS A 139 23.80 -33.31 -38.54
C HIS A 139 24.43 -31.92 -38.69
N VAL A 140 24.76 -31.52 -39.92
CA VAL A 140 25.27 -30.18 -40.23
C VAL A 140 24.22 -29.12 -39.90
N GLU A 141 22.98 -29.31 -40.34
CA GLU A 141 21.90 -28.36 -40.09
C GLU A 141 21.55 -28.28 -38.60
N ARG A 142 21.54 -29.42 -37.89
CA ARG A 142 21.39 -29.43 -36.42
C ARG A 142 22.50 -28.63 -35.73
N GLY A 143 23.75 -28.80 -36.19
CA GLY A 143 24.89 -28.05 -35.68
C GLY A 143 24.73 -26.54 -35.87
N ARG A 144 24.24 -26.14 -37.04
CA ARG A 144 23.95 -24.75 -37.39
C ARG A 144 22.85 -24.16 -36.49
N ILE A 145 21.70 -24.84 -36.37
CA ILE A 145 20.58 -24.40 -35.53
C ILE A 145 21.03 -24.23 -34.07
N ILE A 146 21.80 -25.19 -33.54
CA ILE A 146 22.31 -25.11 -32.16
C ILE A 146 23.25 -23.89 -31.99
N LYS A 147 24.08 -23.60 -32.99
CA LYS A 147 24.98 -22.46 -32.94
C LYS A 147 24.21 -21.14 -32.97
N GLU A 148 23.27 -20.98 -33.90
CA GLU A 148 22.41 -19.79 -34.00
C GLU A 148 21.61 -19.58 -32.71
N ALA A 149 20.98 -20.64 -32.17
CA ALA A 149 20.24 -20.56 -30.90
C ALA A 149 21.12 -20.15 -29.71
N LYS A 150 22.39 -20.58 -29.66
CA LYS A 150 23.33 -20.16 -28.61
C LYS A 150 23.75 -18.71 -28.75
N GLU A 151 23.93 -18.23 -29.98
CA GLU A 151 24.27 -16.83 -30.25
C GLU A 151 23.09 -15.91 -29.87
N GLU A 152 21.86 -16.28 -30.24
CA GLU A 152 20.63 -15.58 -29.82
C GLU A 152 20.42 -15.61 -28.31
N GLN A 153 20.67 -16.74 -27.66
CA GLN A 153 20.60 -16.81 -26.20
C GLN A 153 21.60 -15.84 -25.54
N ALA A 154 22.82 -15.77 -26.06
CA ALA A 154 23.85 -14.88 -25.54
C ALA A 154 23.49 -13.41 -25.72
N THR A 155 22.89 -13.02 -26.86
CA THR A 155 22.44 -11.65 -27.07
C THR A 155 21.29 -11.30 -26.13
N ILE A 156 20.29 -12.17 -25.99
CA ILE A 156 19.15 -11.97 -25.07
C ILE A 156 19.63 -11.81 -23.62
N LEU A 157 20.56 -12.64 -23.17
CA LEU A 157 21.13 -12.54 -21.81
C LEU A 157 21.86 -11.21 -21.60
N LYS A 158 22.68 -10.81 -22.58
CA LYS A 158 23.42 -9.54 -22.51
C LYS A 158 22.48 -8.33 -22.48
N GLU A 159 21.42 -8.34 -23.27
CA GLU A 159 20.39 -7.30 -23.25
C GLU A 159 19.62 -7.27 -21.94
N ALA A 160 19.25 -8.44 -21.40
CA ALA A 160 18.57 -8.55 -20.12
C ALA A 160 19.43 -8.01 -18.96
N GLU A 161 20.73 -8.34 -18.95
CA GLU A 161 21.68 -7.81 -17.96
C GLU A 161 21.82 -6.28 -18.07
N ALA A 162 21.93 -5.75 -19.30
CA ALA A 162 22.01 -4.30 -19.52
C ALA A 162 20.75 -3.58 -19.02
N ARG A 163 19.56 -4.12 -19.33
CA ARG A 163 18.28 -3.58 -18.85
C ARG A 163 18.18 -3.64 -17.32
N ARG A 164 18.60 -4.76 -16.71
CA ARG A 164 18.62 -4.92 -15.25
C ARG A 164 19.52 -3.86 -14.60
N ASN A 165 20.72 -3.67 -15.13
CA ASN A 165 21.67 -2.69 -14.59
C ASN A 165 21.15 -1.25 -14.75
N ALA A 166 20.49 -0.94 -15.88
CA ALA A 166 19.87 0.37 -16.09
C ALA A 166 18.72 0.64 -15.09
N LEU A 167 17.85 -0.34 -14.87
CA LEU A 167 16.77 -0.23 -13.88
C LEU A 167 17.33 -0.08 -12.45
N GLN A 168 18.38 -0.82 -12.12
CA GLN A 168 19.03 -0.71 -10.81
C GLN A 168 19.65 0.68 -10.60
N LEU A 169 20.25 1.26 -11.63
CA LEU A 169 20.78 2.62 -11.57
C LEU A 169 19.66 3.66 -11.41
N GLN A 170 18.57 3.53 -12.18
CA GLN A 170 17.40 4.40 -12.06
C GLN A 170 16.79 4.34 -10.65
N ALA A 171 16.61 3.13 -10.11
CA ALA A 171 16.09 2.94 -8.75
C ALA A 171 16.99 3.60 -7.71
N ARG A 172 18.32 3.47 -7.85
CA ARG A 172 19.28 4.11 -6.94
C ARG A 172 19.22 5.64 -7.02
N ASN A 173 19.11 6.20 -8.22
CA ASN A 173 19.01 7.64 -8.40
C ASN A 173 17.71 8.18 -7.78
N ALA A 174 16.57 7.51 -8.04
CA ALA A 174 15.29 7.89 -7.45
C ALA A 174 15.31 7.83 -5.92
N LEU A 175 16.00 6.84 -5.34
CA LEU A 175 16.14 6.72 -3.89
C LEU A 175 16.98 7.85 -3.30
N ASN A 176 18.11 8.19 -3.95
CA ASN A 176 18.94 9.33 -3.55
C ASN A 176 18.16 10.66 -3.64
N GLU A 177 17.39 10.88 -4.71
CA GLU A 177 16.55 12.08 -4.85
C GLU A 177 15.46 12.15 -3.78
N ALA A 178 14.83 11.02 -3.44
CA ALA A 178 13.85 10.96 -2.37
C ALA A 178 14.47 11.26 -0.99
N GLU A 179 15.69 10.76 -0.72
CA GLU A 179 16.43 11.06 0.50
C GLU A 179 16.81 12.54 0.60
N GLN A 180 17.25 13.16 -0.50
CA GLN A 180 17.56 14.59 -0.54
C GLN A 180 16.31 15.43 -0.25
N ARG A 181 15.18 15.15 -0.93
CA ARG A 181 13.91 15.84 -0.67
C ARG A 181 13.45 15.67 0.77
N LYS A 182 13.61 14.48 1.35
CA LYS A 182 13.31 14.25 2.76
C LYS A 182 14.17 15.14 3.66
N GLN A 183 15.48 15.22 3.41
CA GLN A 183 16.38 16.07 4.19
C GLN A 183 16.02 17.56 4.07
N GLU A 184 15.65 18.03 2.89
CA GLU A 184 15.18 19.42 2.67
C GLU A 184 13.91 19.72 3.48
N VAL A 185 12.94 18.80 3.46
CA VAL A 185 11.69 18.94 4.23
C VAL A 185 11.97 18.90 5.73
N ASP A 186 12.82 17.96 6.19
CA ASP A 186 13.19 17.84 7.61
C ASP A 186 13.89 19.13 8.08
N ALA A 187 14.79 19.71 7.27
CA ALA A 187 15.46 20.97 7.57
C ALA A 187 14.47 22.15 7.64
N TYR A 188 13.54 22.22 6.70
CA TYR A 188 12.48 23.25 6.72
C TYR A 188 11.60 23.13 7.97
N CYS A 189 11.16 21.93 8.32
CA CYS A 189 10.36 21.69 9.52
C CYS A 189 11.12 22.07 10.81
N GLN A 190 12.43 21.78 10.88
CA GLN A 190 13.25 22.18 12.02
C GLN A 190 13.39 23.70 12.12
N GLU A 191 13.57 24.39 11.00
CA GLU A 191 13.66 25.86 10.99
C GLU A 191 12.35 26.50 11.46
N GLU A 192 11.21 25.97 11.01
CA GLU A 192 9.90 26.48 11.37
C GLU A 192 9.57 26.24 12.84
N LEU A 193 9.91 25.05 13.37
CA LEU A 193 9.82 24.77 14.80
C LEU A 193 10.66 25.75 15.62
N ARG A 194 11.89 26.06 15.18
CA ARG A 194 12.76 27.02 15.86
C ARG A 194 12.16 28.42 15.87
N LYS A 195 11.52 28.86 14.79
CA LYS A 195 10.82 30.16 14.74
C LYS A 195 9.67 30.20 15.72
N LEU A 196 8.83 29.16 15.74
CA LEU A 196 7.71 29.06 16.69
C LEU A 196 8.18 29.04 18.15
N GLU A 197 9.29 28.36 18.45
CA GLU A 197 9.90 28.37 19.79
C GLU A 197 10.39 29.77 20.18
N GLN A 198 11.00 30.50 19.25
CA GLN A 198 11.43 31.88 19.48
C GLN A 198 10.24 32.82 19.70
N GLU A 199 9.20 32.73 18.87
CA GLU A 199 7.97 33.52 19.03
C GLU A 199 7.28 33.24 20.37
N LYS A 200 7.21 31.96 20.76
CA LYS A 200 6.67 31.55 22.06
C LYS A 200 7.46 32.17 23.21
N GLU A 201 8.79 32.17 23.15
CA GLU A 201 9.63 32.75 24.20
C GLU A 201 9.43 34.27 24.31
N VAL A 202 9.36 34.98 23.17
CA VAL A 202 9.07 36.42 23.14
C VAL A 202 7.71 36.72 23.76
N MET A 203 6.66 36.00 23.35
CA MET A 203 5.32 36.16 23.92
C MET A 203 5.28 35.88 25.43
N LEU A 204 6.03 34.89 25.88
CA LEU A 204 6.13 34.54 27.30
C LEU A 204 6.86 35.61 28.11
N GLN A 205 7.91 36.24 27.54
CA GLN A 205 8.59 37.38 28.16
C GLN A 205 7.68 38.62 28.23
N GLN A 206 6.93 38.90 27.17
CA GLN A 206 5.94 39.99 27.16
C GLN A 206 4.86 39.77 28.23
N ALA A 207 4.26 38.58 28.28
CA ALA A 207 3.26 38.25 29.30
C ALA A 207 3.80 38.37 30.73
N LYS A 208 5.06 37.94 30.97
CA LYS A 208 5.72 38.13 32.28
C LYS A 208 5.89 39.61 32.62
N HIS A 209 6.26 40.44 31.64
CA HIS A 209 6.45 41.87 31.85
C HIS A 209 5.11 42.56 32.19
N GLU A 210 4.05 42.27 31.45
CA GLU A 210 2.71 42.80 31.71
C GLU A 210 2.19 42.40 33.10
N LEU A 211 2.40 41.14 33.50
CA LEU A 211 2.05 40.68 34.86
C LEU A 211 2.85 41.41 35.95
N SER A 212 4.11 41.75 35.69
CA SER A 212 4.95 42.51 36.63
C SER A 212 4.42 43.93 36.79
N LEU A 213 4.08 44.61 35.69
CA LEU A 213 3.50 45.95 35.72
C LEU A 213 2.17 45.97 36.49
N LEU A 214 1.29 45.01 36.21
CA LEU A 214 0.01 44.90 36.92
C LEU A 214 0.22 44.64 38.43
N ALA A 215 1.21 43.82 38.80
CA ALA A 215 1.54 43.59 40.20
C ALA A 215 2.05 44.86 40.91
N GLU A 216 2.84 45.69 40.22
CA GLU A 216 3.29 46.99 40.72
C GLU A 216 2.12 47.97 40.90
N GLU A 217 1.22 48.08 39.92
CA GLU A 217 0.01 48.90 40.01
C GLU A 217 -0.90 48.44 41.17
N MET A 218 -1.09 47.13 41.34
CA MET A 218 -1.84 46.58 42.47
C MET A 218 -1.17 46.86 43.82
N ALA A 219 0.16 46.86 43.88
CA ALA A 219 0.89 47.21 45.11
C ALA A 219 0.74 48.69 45.46
N GLN A 220 0.83 49.58 44.46
CA GLN A 220 0.65 51.02 44.63
C GLN A 220 -0.77 51.35 45.10
N THR A 221 -1.79 50.84 44.40
CA THR A 221 -3.21 51.04 44.79
C THR A 221 -3.50 50.50 46.19
N LYS A 222 -2.92 49.35 46.56
CA LYS A 222 -3.02 48.84 47.94
C LYS A 222 -2.40 49.80 48.96
N GLN A 223 -1.22 50.35 48.66
CA GLN A 223 -0.55 51.32 49.54
C GLN A 223 -1.37 52.61 49.70
N GLU A 224 -1.95 53.12 48.63
CA GLU A 224 -2.84 54.28 48.65
C GLU A 224 -4.09 54.03 49.51
N ILE A 225 -4.72 52.84 49.36
CA ILE A 225 -5.85 52.44 50.20
C ILE A 225 -5.44 52.36 51.68
N GLU A 226 -4.26 51.82 51.98
CA GLU A 226 -3.75 51.77 53.36
C GLU A 226 -3.45 53.16 53.94
N ALA A 227 -2.93 54.09 53.14
CA ALA A 227 -2.72 55.48 53.53
C ALA A 227 -4.05 56.20 53.80
N ALA A 228 -5.02 56.09 52.90
CA ALA A 228 -6.36 56.66 53.06
C ALA A 228 -7.06 56.13 54.32
N LYS A 229 -6.91 54.82 54.62
CA LYS A 229 -7.40 54.24 55.89
C LYS A 229 -6.76 54.88 57.12
N ARG A 230 -5.45 55.17 57.10
CA ARG A 230 -4.78 55.84 58.22
C ARG A 230 -5.26 57.28 58.38
N GLU A 231 -5.46 58.00 57.29
CA GLU A 231 -6.01 59.36 57.32
C GLU A 231 -7.44 59.37 57.87
N GLU A 232 -8.28 58.41 57.47
CA GLU A 232 -9.64 58.24 58.00
C GLU A 232 -9.63 57.97 59.52
N ILE A 233 -8.76 57.08 60.00
CA ILE A 233 -8.57 56.83 61.43
C ILE A 233 -8.12 58.10 62.15
N ASN A 234 -7.11 58.81 61.64
CA ASN A 234 -6.62 60.05 62.24
C ASN A 234 -7.70 61.12 62.31
N PHE A 235 -8.45 61.32 61.22
CA PHE A 235 -9.57 62.27 61.17
C PHE A 235 -10.67 61.91 62.17
N ARG A 236 -11.03 60.63 62.26
CA ARG A 236 -11.98 60.12 63.24
C ARG A 236 -11.50 60.39 64.66
N ASP A 237 -10.22 60.14 64.96
CA ASP A 237 -9.65 60.38 66.28
C ASP A 237 -9.61 61.87 66.64
N THR A 238 -9.27 62.75 65.70
CA THR A 238 -9.35 64.20 65.88
C THR A 238 -10.79 64.64 66.15
N LEU A 239 -11.76 64.18 65.38
CA LEU A 239 -13.18 64.47 65.64
C LEU A 239 -13.60 64.00 67.03
N ILE A 240 -13.23 62.78 67.43
CA ILE A 240 -13.54 62.27 68.78
C ILE A 240 -12.92 63.17 69.85
N TYR A 241 -11.68 63.61 69.64
CA TYR A 241 -10.99 64.52 70.56
C TYR A 241 -11.72 65.86 70.66
N ASP A 242 -12.00 66.52 69.53
CA ASP A 242 -12.68 67.80 69.47
C ASP A 242 -14.08 67.73 70.10
N TYR A 243 -14.84 66.65 69.84
CA TYR A 243 -16.13 66.41 70.46
C TYR A 243 -16.02 66.25 71.98
N LYS A 244 -15.01 65.52 72.48
CA LYS A 244 -14.76 65.37 73.91
C LYS A 244 -14.39 66.71 74.56
N GLU A 245 -13.55 67.51 73.91
CA GLU A 245 -13.16 68.84 74.40
C GLU A 245 -14.37 69.79 74.46
N ALA A 246 -15.20 69.81 73.42
CA ALA A 246 -16.43 70.60 73.40
C ALA A 246 -17.41 70.18 74.51
N LEU A 247 -17.59 68.87 74.73
CA LEU A 247 -18.41 68.35 75.83
C LEU A 247 -17.87 68.76 77.20
N ALA A 248 -16.55 68.74 77.40
CA ALA A 248 -15.92 69.18 78.64
C ALA A 248 -16.20 70.67 78.90
N LYS A 249 -16.03 71.55 77.90
CA LYS A 249 -16.35 72.98 78.01
C LYS A 249 -17.82 73.23 78.36
N VAL A 250 -18.75 72.51 77.75
CA VAL A 250 -20.19 72.63 78.06
C VAL A 250 -20.48 72.18 79.49
N ASN A 251 -19.83 71.12 79.97
CA ASN A 251 -19.95 70.67 81.35
C ASN A 251 -19.37 71.70 82.34
N ASP A 252 -18.21 72.29 82.04
CA ASP A 252 -17.61 73.33 82.87
C ASP A 252 -18.49 74.58 82.95
N VAL A 253 -19.06 75.04 81.82
CA VAL A 253 -19.99 76.19 81.80
C VAL A 253 -21.26 75.89 82.60
N LYS A 254 -21.81 74.67 82.50
CA LYS A 254 -22.96 74.25 83.31
C LYS A 254 -22.62 74.19 84.80
N TRP A 255 -21.42 73.73 85.14
CA TRP A 255 -20.94 73.66 86.52
C TRP A 255 -20.72 75.06 87.12
N GLN A 256 -20.10 75.97 86.37
CA GLN A 256 -19.94 77.38 86.77
C GLN A 256 -21.30 78.05 86.98
N ASN A 257 -22.25 77.87 86.06
CA ASN A 257 -23.61 78.39 86.23
C ASN A 257 -24.30 77.81 87.47
N TRP A 258 -24.16 76.50 87.74
CA TRP A 258 -24.73 75.88 88.93
C TRP A 258 -24.09 76.43 90.22
N GLN A 259 -22.77 76.54 90.25
CA GLN A 259 -22.02 77.09 91.39
C GLN A 259 -22.43 78.52 91.68
N GLN A 260 -22.57 79.35 90.65
CA GLN A 260 -22.99 80.74 90.80
C GLN A 260 -24.43 80.86 91.28
N THR A 261 -25.33 80.03 90.75
CA THR A 261 -26.73 79.96 91.23
C THR A 261 -26.80 79.45 92.68
N PHE A 262 -25.89 78.57 93.08
CA PHE A 262 -25.79 78.06 94.44
C PHE A 262 -25.26 79.14 95.41
N GLU A 263 -24.19 79.85 95.04
CA GLU A 263 -23.63 80.97 95.81
C GLU A 263 -24.66 82.11 95.97
N ASP A 264 -25.39 82.47 94.91
CA ASP A 264 -26.47 83.47 94.96
C ASP A 264 -27.59 83.06 95.92
N LYS A 265 -28.00 81.78 95.91
CA LYS A 265 -28.98 81.24 96.86
C LYS A 265 -28.44 81.19 98.28
N LEU A 266 -27.15 80.93 98.47
CA LEU A 266 -26.51 80.88 99.78
C LEU A 266 -26.44 82.29 100.39
N HIS A 267 -26.16 83.31 99.59
CA HIS A 267 -26.26 84.71 99.99
C HIS A 267 -27.69 85.16 100.33
N GLN A 268 -28.71 84.65 99.64
CA GLN A 268 -30.11 84.91 99.99
C GLN A 268 -30.55 84.27 101.32
N ILE A 269 -29.88 83.22 101.79
CA ILE A 269 -30.18 82.54 103.06
C ILE A 269 -29.41 83.18 104.22
N GLN A 270 -28.30 83.87 103.95
CA GLN A 270 -27.44 84.52 104.95
C GLN A 270 -27.75 86.01 105.19
N ALA A 271 -28.66 86.60 104.41
CA ALA A 271 -29.20 87.96 104.58
C ALA A 271 -30.56 87.92 105.29
#